data_AF-A0A6G3DKC3-F1
#
_entry.id   AF-A0A6G3DKC3-F1
#
_cell.length_a   1.000
_cell.length_b   1.000
_cell.length_c   1.000
_cell.angle_alpha   90.00
_cell.angle_beta   90.00
_cell.angle_gamma   90.00
#
_symmetry.space_group_name_H-M   'P 1'
#
loop_
_entity.id
_entity.type
_entity.pdbx_description
1 polymer ?
#
loop_
_entity_poly.entity_id
_entity_poly.type
_entity_poly.pdbx_seq_one_letter_code
_entity_poly.pdbx_strand_id
1 'polypeptide(L)'
;AAMEDRTTACLRLAERWVYGTAGNEEYRPTASGNARGTEASDGASSSWAQAVRDLSALPARGSAEQANATARHVLENCHLDDASLETVGVAILTLLHGGETDTAVAWCDTMREEAAGREATTWLAMLECVRAAIALQHGDLATAVRLAGSGYERLPASAWGVFIGFPLSVLLLVNTALDSHRAVTELLRQVVPEAMFDTVWGLHYLQARGHHHLATDRALSAVSDFRACGDLAERLNLDHRALCPWRNDLALANLRLGRTVLALQLLTEQLEQPGLSPRDKGVALRLLAACSEPERRRELLERAIDQLERAEDRLELSRALAEMSHVLHESGQSDRARSMARRAAQGTRVCQTDGEAATAGEQDRDGAAPNRTAPGSPVVLLSATEQLSEAELRVAVLAARGHTNREISGQLFITVSTVEQHLTRIYRKLGVNRRSNLPTQLAHWRESTEGRPALD
;
A
#
# COMPACT_ATOMS: atom_id res chain seq x y z
N ALA A 1 -18.98 16.60 -33.22
CA ALA A 1 -20.19 16.08 -32.56
C ALA A 1 -19.90 14.88 -31.66
N ALA A 2 -20.04 13.61 -32.08
CA ALA A 2 -19.93 12.46 -31.15
C ALA A 2 -18.53 12.22 -30.57
N MET A 3 -17.47 12.29 -31.39
CA MET A 3 -16.08 12.16 -30.92
C MET A 3 -15.66 13.31 -30.00
N GLU A 4 -16.16 14.51 -30.31
CA GLU A 4 -15.95 15.74 -29.54
C GLU A 4 -16.67 15.71 -28.19
N ASP A 5 -17.87 15.13 -28.12
CA ASP A 5 -18.61 14.88 -26.87
C ASP A 5 -17.91 13.86 -25.98
N ARG A 6 -17.31 12.79 -26.56
CA ARG A 6 -16.49 11.82 -25.82
C ARG A 6 -15.26 12.47 -25.20
N THR A 7 -14.46 13.17 -26.00
CA THR A 7 -13.26 13.87 -25.50
C THR A 7 -13.61 14.91 -24.43
N THR A 8 -14.69 15.66 -24.62
CA THR A 8 -15.18 16.64 -23.63
C THR A 8 -15.57 15.98 -22.31
N ALA A 9 -16.24 14.82 -22.36
CA ALA A 9 -16.62 14.08 -21.16
C ALA A 9 -15.38 13.60 -20.37
N CYS A 10 -14.38 13.06 -21.07
CA CYS A 10 -13.12 12.65 -20.44
C CYS A 10 -12.37 13.83 -19.80
N LEU A 11 -12.21 14.94 -20.52
CA LEU A 11 -11.48 16.10 -20.02
C LEU A 11 -12.13 16.69 -18.77
N ARG A 12 -13.47 16.74 -18.72
CA ARG A 12 -14.20 17.18 -17.52
C ARG A 12 -14.02 16.23 -16.34
N LEU A 13 -13.97 14.92 -16.59
CA LEU A 13 -13.68 13.94 -15.56
C LEU A 13 -12.25 14.14 -15.03
N ALA A 14 -11.27 14.25 -15.93
CA ALA A 14 -9.87 14.48 -15.57
C ALA A 14 -9.67 15.79 -14.79
N GLU A 15 -10.29 16.89 -15.22
CA GLU A 15 -10.26 18.17 -14.50
C GLU A 15 -10.82 18.03 -13.07
N ARG A 16 -11.98 17.38 -12.93
CA ARG A 16 -12.64 17.24 -11.64
C ARG A 16 -11.91 16.29 -10.68
N TRP A 17 -11.37 15.20 -11.20
CA TRP A 17 -10.87 14.09 -10.39
C TRP A 17 -9.35 14.03 -10.29
N VAL A 18 -8.65 14.36 -11.37
CA VAL A 18 -7.21 14.16 -11.48
C VAL A 18 -6.46 15.47 -11.22
N TYR A 19 -6.94 16.58 -11.78
CA TYR A 19 -6.23 17.86 -11.75
C TYR A 19 -6.78 18.88 -10.74
N GLY A 20 -7.98 18.63 -10.21
CA GLY A 20 -8.64 19.51 -9.24
C GLY A 20 -9.33 20.71 -9.89
N THR A 21 -10.32 21.27 -9.20
CA THR A 21 -11.14 22.38 -9.73
C THR A 21 -10.49 23.76 -9.58
N ALA A 22 -9.36 23.87 -8.87
CA ALA A 22 -8.75 25.15 -8.48
C ALA A 22 -7.85 25.79 -9.56
N GLY A 23 -7.68 25.17 -10.73
CA GLY A 23 -6.75 25.65 -11.77
C GLY A 23 -7.38 26.39 -12.96
N ASN A 24 -8.71 26.43 -13.11
CA ASN A 24 -9.37 26.83 -14.36
C ASN A 24 -10.39 27.98 -14.21
N GLU A 25 -10.08 29.02 -13.43
CA GLU A 25 -10.84 30.28 -13.55
C GLU A 25 -10.60 30.99 -14.91
N GLU A 26 -9.47 30.74 -15.58
CA GLU A 26 -9.15 31.32 -16.89
C GLU A 26 -9.85 30.65 -18.08
N TYR A 27 -10.41 29.45 -17.90
CA TYR A 27 -11.26 28.80 -18.90
C TYR A 27 -12.68 28.58 -18.39
N ARG A 28 -13.35 29.66 -17.97
CA ARG A 28 -14.80 29.74 -18.15
C ARG A 28 -15.05 29.98 -19.64
N PRO A 29 -15.67 29.06 -20.41
CA PRO A 29 -16.32 29.48 -21.63
C PRO A 29 -17.34 30.53 -21.19
N THR A 30 -17.17 31.75 -21.68
CA THR A 30 -18.03 32.89 -21.36
C THR A 30 -19.48 32.46 -21.41
N ALA A 31 -20.14 32.49 -20.25
CA ALA A 31 -21.59 32.43 -20.16
C ALA A 31 -22.14 33.71 -20.80
N SER A 32 -22.22 33.73 -22.13
CA SER A 32 -22.82 34.77 -22.94
C SER A 32 -23.84 34.10 -23.84
N GLY A 33 -25.09 34.10 -23.41
CA GLY A 33 -26.20 33.63 -24.22
C GLY A 33 -27.43 33.29 -23.39
N ASN A 34 -28.16 34.30 -22.92
CA ASN A 34 -29.57 34.14 -22.58
C ASN A 34 -30.30 33.51 -23.76
N ALA A 35 -30.78 32.27 -23.61
CA ALA A 35 -31.83 31.70 -24.45
C ALA A 35 -32.77 30.87 -23.57
N ARG A 36 -33.79 31.55 -23.06
CA ARG A 36 -35.05 30.90 -22.68
C ARG A 36 -35.65 30.30 -23.96
N GLY A 37 -36.00 29.02 -23.89
CA GLY A 37 -36.99 28.39 -24.78
C GLY A 37 -36.47 27.97 -26.14
N THR A 38 -35.94 26.74 -26.22
CA THR A 38 -36.28 25.83 -27.33
C THR A 38 -36.03 24.40 -26.86
N GLU A 39 -37.12 23.68 -26.58
CA GLU A 39 -37.13 22.23 -26.66
C GLU A 39 -36.78 21.87 -28.12
N ALA A 40 -35.52 21.50 -28.34
CA ALA A 40 -35.07 20.87 -29.58
C ALA A 40 -34.37 19.57 -29.18
N SER A 41 -34.97 18.47 -29.62
CA SER A 41 -34.43 17.12 -29.47
C SER A 41 -33.09 16.98 -30.20
N ASP A 42 -32.01 16.83 -29.46
CA ASP A 42 -30.78 16.19 -29.95
C ASP A 42 -30.62 14.85 -29.20
N GLY A 43 -31.27 13.83 -29.74
CA GLY A 43 -31.05 12.46 -29.33
C GLY A 43 -29.66 12.00 -29.79
N ALA A 44 -28.93 11.35 -28.89
CA ALA A 44 -27.59 10.77 -29.08
C ALA A 44 -26.38 11.65 -28.74
N SER A 45 -26.35 12.24 -27.54
CA SER A 45 -25.09 12.15 -26.80
C SER A 45 -24.81 10.66 -26.58
N SER A 46 -23.63 10.18 -26.98
CA SER A 46 -23.33 8.74 -26.95
C SER A 46 -23.58 8.19 -25.54
N SER A 47 -24.21 7.02 -25.43
CA SER A 47 -24.48 6.35 -24.13
C SER A 47 -23.23 6.31 -23.25
N TRP A 48 -22.07 6.20 -23.88
CA TRP A 48 -20.76 6.25 -23.24
C TRP A 48 -20.39 7.62 -22.66
N ALA A 49 -20.55 8.73 -23.40
CA ALA A 49 -20.25 10.07 -22.87
C ALA A 49 -21.16 10.40 -21.67
N GLN A 50 -22.40 9.90 -21.68
CA GLN A 50 -23.28 9.98 -20.51
C GLN A 50 -22.73 9.13 -19.35
N ALA A 51 -22.28 7.90 -19.60
CA ALA A 51 -21.69 7.07 -18.56
C ALA A 51 -20.41 7.65 -17.95
N VAL A 52 -19.55 8.30 -18.74
CA VAL A 52 -18.37 9.03 -18.22
C VAL A 52 -18.80 10.22 -17.36
N ARG A 53 -19.82 10.97 -17.78
CA ARG A 53 -20.40 12.03 -16.96
C ARG A 53 -20.98 11.48 -15.67
N ASP A 54 -21.70 10.36 -15.74
CA ASP A 54 -22.28 9.71 -14.57
C ASP A 54 -21.17 9.25 -13.62
N LEU A 55 -20.09 8.62 -14.12
CA LEU A 55 -18.90 8.24 -13.34
C LEU A 55 -18.29 9.45 -12.62
N SER A 56 -18.13 10.58 -13.33
CA SER A 56 -17.60 11.83 -12.78
C SER A 56 -18.54 12.48 -11.76
N ALA A 57 -19.85 12.33 -11.96
CA ALA A 57 -20.93 12.95 -11.21
C ALA A 57 -21.52 12.04 -10.13
N LEU A 58 -21.06 10.78 -10.02
CA LEU A 58 -21.63 9.75 -9.18
C LEU A 58 -21.98 10.37 -7.81
N PRO A 59 -23.24 10.36 -7.39
CA PRO A 59 -23.59 11.06 -6.18
C PRO A 59 -22.79 10.47 -5.04
N ALA A 60 -22.65 11.29 -4.02
CA ALA A 60 -22.25 10.88 -2.70
C ALA A 60 -23.02 9.69 -2.07
N ARG A 61 -24.08 9.27 -2.76
CA ARG A 61 -25.18 8.45 -2.28
C ARG A 61 -25.66 7.45 -3.35
N GLY A 62 -24.94 7.26 -4.46
CA GLY A 62 -25.21 6.14 -5.37
C GLY A 62 -24.79 4.82 -4.74
N SER A 63 -25.48 3.71 -5.03
CA SER A 63 -25.01 2.40 -4.52
C SER A 63 -23.68 2.04 -5.18
N ALA A 64 -22.80 1.35 -4.45
CA ALA A 64 -21.53 0.86 -5.01
C ALA A 64 -21.77 0.01 -6.28
N GLU A 65 -22.88 -0.73 -6.33
CA GLU A 65 -23.31 -1.51 -7.50
C GLU A 65 -23.55 -0.64 -8.74
N GLN A 66 -24.19 0.52 -8.58
CA GLN A 66 -24.41 1.45 -9.69
C GLN A 66 -23.09 2.03 -10.19
N ALA A 67 -22.21 2.43 -9.27
CA ALA A 67 -20.89 2.94 -9.59
C ALA A 67 -20.06 1.91 -10.38
N ASN A 68 -20.08 0.64 -9.94
CA ASN A 68 -19.40 -0.45 -10.61
C ASN A 68 -19.99 -0.73 -11.99
N ALA A 69 -21.32 -0.74 -12.12
CA ALA A 69 -21.98 -0.93 -13.40
C ALA A 69 -21.63 0.17 -14.41
N THR A 70 -21.59 1.43 -13.97
CA THR A 70 -21.14 2.55 -14.81
C THR A 70 -19.67 2.40 -15.19
N ALA A 71 -18.80 2.04 -14.25
CA ALA A 71 -17.37 1.84 -14.52
C ALA A 71 -17.14 0.70 -15.53
N ARG A 72 -17.83 -0.43 -15.39
CA ARG A 72 -17.81 -1.53 -16.37
C ARG A 72 -18.26 -1.07 -17.75
N HIS A 73 -19.40 -0.36 -17.82
CA HIS A 73 -19.90 0.15 -19.09
C HIS A 73 -18.92 1.10 -19.78
N VAL A 74 -18.23 1.96 -19.00
CA VAL A 74 -17.17 2.84 -19.52
C VAL A 74 -16.02 2.01 -20.09
N LEU A 75 -15.52 1.02 -19.36
CA LEU A 75 -14.39 0.17 -19.78
C LEU A 75 -14.71 -0.70 -21.00
N GLU A 76 -15.90 -1.30 -21.05
CA GLU A 76 -16.37 -2.13 -22.17
C GLU A 76 -16.45 -1.36 -23.50
N ASN A 77 -16.63 -0.04 -23.43
CA ASN A 77 -16.87 0.82 -24.59
C ASN A 77 -15.78 1.90 -24.77
N CYS A 78 -14.63 1.72 -24.11
CA CYS A 78 -13.48 2.61 -24.20
C CYS A 78 -12.33 1.94 -24.97
N HIS A 79 -11.67 2.72 -25.82
CA HIS A 79 -10.36 2.37 -26.37
C HIS A 79 -9.32 3.30 -25.74
N LEU A 80 -8.14 2.76 -25.44
CA LEU A 80 -7.10 3.53 -24.79
C LEU A 80 -6.53 4.56 -25.78
N ASP A 81 -6.58 5.83 -25.39
CA ASP A 81 -6.00 6.97 -26.10
C ASP A 81 -5.58 8.05 -25.09
N ASP A 82 -4.92 9.11 -25.55
CA ASP A 82 -4.41 10.17 -24.68
C ASP A 82 -5.51 10.91 -23.91
N ALA A 83 -6.75 10.92 -24.40
CA ALA A 83 -7.86 11.57 -23.73
C ALA A 83 -8.61 10.62 -22.78
N SER A 84 -8.48 9.31 -22.95
CA SER A 84 -9.25 8.31 -22.19
C SER A 84 -8.48 7.68 -21.02
N LEU A 85 -7.16 7.90 -20.93
CA LEU A 85 -6.29 7.32 -19.91
C LEU A 85 -6.77 7.59 -18.48
N GLU A 86 -7.07 8.84 -18.13
CA GLU A 86 -7.58 9.22 -16.82
C GLU A 86 -8.95 8.59 -16.54
N THR A 87 -9.81 8.53 -17.55
CA THR A 87 -11.14 7.92 -17.45
C THR A 87 -11.04 6.42 -17.17
N VAL A 88 -10.14 5.71 -17.86
CA VAL A 88 -9.85 4.29 -17.62
C VAL A 88 -9.30 4.09 -16.20
N GLY A 89 -8.35 4.91 -15.77
CA GLY A 89 -7.80 4.86 -14.41
C GLY A 89 -8.88 5.05 -13.33
N VAL A 90 -9.74 6.06 -13.48
CA VAL A 90 -10.84 6.33 -12.54
C VAL A 90 -11.88 5.19 -12.55
N ALA A 91 -12.20 4.62 -13.70
CA ALA A 91 -13.11 3.48 -13.78
C ALA A 91 -12.54 2.25 -13.06
N ILE A 92 -11.26 1.91 -13.27
CA ILE A 92 -10.59 0.80 -12.58
C ILE A 92 -10.55 1.03 -11.07
N LEU A 93 -10.17 2.25 -10.63
CA LEU A 93 -10.18 2.59 -9.21
C LEU A 93 -11.60 2.54 -8.63
N THR A 94 -12.63 2.91 -9.39
CA THR A 94 -14.03 2.80 -8.94
C THR A 94 -14.41 1.35 -8.67
N LEU A 95 -14.06 0.43 -9.57
CA LEU A 95 -14.29 -1.01 -9.37
C LEU A 95 -13.54 -1.54 -8.14
N LEU A 96 -12.29 -1.10 -7.96
CA LEU A 96 -11.46 -1.47 -6.82
C LEU A 96 -12.10 -1.05 -5.47
N HIS A 97 -12.54 0.21 -5.35
CA HIS A 97 -13.20 0.70 -4.14
C HIS A 97 -14.60 0.13 -3.95
N GLY A 98 -15.27 -0.25 -5.04
CA GLY A 98 -16.55 -0.95 -5.02
C GLY A 98 -16.47 -2.45 -4.74
N GLY A 99 -15.26 -3.01 -4.54
CA GLY A 99 -15.03 -4.41 -4.19
C GLY A 99 -15.05 -5.40 -5.36
N GLU A 100 -15.14 -4.94 -6.61
CA GLU A 100 -15.03 -5.80 -7.81
C GLU A 100 -13.56 -5.97 -8.23
N THR A 101 -12.73 -6.48 -7.32
CA THR A 101 -11.28 -6.62 -7.53
C THR A 101 -10.93 -7.39 -8.80
N ASP A 102 -11.46 -8.60 -8.96
CA ASP A 102 -11.05 -9.47 -10.07
C ASP A 102 -11.31 -8.81 -11.43
N THR A 103 -12.40 -8.05 -11.49
CA THR A 103 -12.76 -7.26 -12.66
C THR A 103 -11.79 -6.09 -12.84
N ALA A 104 -11.42 -5.39 -11.77
CA ALA A 104 -10.42 -4.33 -11.81
C ALA A 104 -9.04 -4.87 -12.26
N VAL A 105 -8.63 -6.05 -11.81
CA VAL A 105 -7.41 -6.75 -12.24
C VAL A 105 -7.47 -7.06 -13.74
N ALA A 106 -8.53 -7.73 -14.19
CA ALA A 106 -8.68 -8.14 -15.58
C ALA A 106 -8.63 -6.93 -16.54
N TRP A 107 -9.34 -5.85 -16.21
CA TRP A 107 -9.32 -4.63 -17.02
C TRP A 107 -7.96 -3.93 -16.97
N CYS A 108 -7.33 -3.84 -15.80
CA CYS A 108 -6.02 -3.20 -15.68
C CYS A 108 -4.95 -3.95 -16.47
N ASP A 109 -4.91 -5.29 -16.38
CA ASP A 109 -3.95 -6.09 -17.13
C ASP A 109 -4.21 -6.03 -18.64
N THR A 110 -5.47 -6.04 -19.09
CA THR A 110 -5.85 -5.81 -20.50
C THR A 110 -5.34 -4.46 -21.03
N MET A 111 -5.57 -3.38 -20.28
CA MET A 111 -5.15 -2.03 -20.68
C MET A 111 -3.62 -1.88 -20.67
N ARG A 112 -2.92 -2.59 -19.77
CA ARG A 112 -1.45 -2.64 -19.73
C ARG A 112 -0.86 -3.34 -20.95
N GLU A 113 -1.45 -4.46 -21.36
CA GLU A 113 -1.07 -5.16 -22.58
C GLU A 113 -1.26 -4.29 -23.82
N GLU A 114 -2.38 -3.56 -23.90
CA GLU A 114 -2.64 -2.60 -24.99
C GLU A 114 -1.61 -1.45 -24.98
N ALA A 115 -1.32 -0.86 -23.82
CA ALA A 115 -0.31 0.19 -23.69
C ALA A 115 1.10 -0.29 -24.07
N ALA A 116 1.46 -1.52 -23.66
CA ALA A 116 2.74 -2.14 -24.00
C ALA A 116 2.85 -2.41 -25.51
N GLY A 117 1.80 -2.95 -26.14
CA GLY A 117 1.76 -3.22 -27.58
C GLY A 117 1.83 -1.96 -28.44
N ARG A 118 1.45 -0.80 -27.89
CA ARG A 118 1.54 0.51 -28.55
C ARG A 118 2.80 1.30 -28.19
N GLU A 119 3.68 0.73 -27.36
CA GLU A 119 4.88 1.39 -26.82
C GLU A 119 4.58 2.72 -26.08
N ALA A 120 3.36 2.85 -25.54
CA ALA A 120 2.90 4.06 -24.87
C ALA A 120 3.40 4.09 -23.41
N THR A 121 4.64 4.57 -23.24
CA THR A 121 5.37 4.54 -21.94
C THR A 121 4.60 5.20 -20.81
N THR A 122 3.98 6.36 -21.05
CA THR A 122 3.19 7.08 -20.03
C THR A 122 1.97 6.28 -19.58
N TRP A 123 1.24 5.68 -20.52
CA TRP A 123 0.05 4.89 -20.24
C TRP A 123 0.41 3.65 -19.41
N LEU A 124 1.47 2.94 -19.83
CA LEU A 124 1.96 1.77 -19.10
C LEU A 124 2.41 2.13 -17.68
N ALA A 125 3.13 3.24 -17.50
CA ALA A 125 3.58 3.70 -16.19
C ALA A 125 2.40 3.96 -15.24
N MET A 126 1.38 4.70 -15.69
CA MET A 126 0.18 4.98 -14.87
C MET A 126 -0.58 3.69 -14.53
N LEU A 127 -0.79 2.81 -15.51
CA LEU A 127 -1.52 1.55 -15.30
C LEU A 127 -0.76 0.57 -14.41
N GLU A 128 0.58 0.55 -14.43
CA GLU A 128 1.38 -0.23 -13.48
C GLU A 128 1.18 0.25 -12.04
N CYS A 129 1.11 1.56 -11.81
CA CYS A 129 0.81 2.11 -10.49
C CYS A 129 -0.62 1.78 -10.03
N VAL A 130 -1.59 1.80 -10.94
CA VAL A 130 -2.97 1.36 -10.63
C VAL A 130 -2.99 -0.13 -10.27
N ARG A 131 -2.31 -0.98 -11.04
CA ARG A 131 -2.19 -2.41 -10.72
C ARG A 131 -1.50 -2.67 -9.38
N ALA A 132 -0.51 -1.85 -9.04
CA ALA A 132 0.17 -1.89 -7.75
C ALA A 132 -0.77 -1.52 -6.59
N ALA A 133 -1.64 -0.52 -6.75
CA ALA A 133 -2.66 -0.19 -5.76
C ALA A 133 -3.65 -1.35 -5.54
N ILE A 134 -4.06 -2.03 -6.61
CA ILE A 134 -4.89 -3.24 -6.52
C ILE A 134 -4.15 -4.33 -5.72
N ALA A 135 -2.89 -4.60 -6.03
CA ALA A 135 -2.10 -5.61 -5.31
C ALA A 135 -1.93 -5.26 -3.82
N LEU A 136 -1.68 -3.98 -3.51
CA LEU A 136 -1.57 -3.48 -2.14
C LEU A 136 -2.86 -3.71 -1.34
N GLN A 137 -4.03 -3.49 -1.95
CA GLN A 137 -5.32 -3.70 -1.28
C GLN A 137 -5.59 -5.16 -0.90
N HIS A 138 -5.04 -6.12 -1.65
CA HIS A 138 -5.15 -7.56 -1.36
C HIS A 138 -4.08 -8.05 -0.38
N GLY A 139 -3.14 -7.18 -0.01
CA GLY A 139 -1.98 -7.52 0.80
C GLY A 139 -0.87 -8.24 0.02
N ASP A 140 -0.87 -8.23 -1.31
CA ASP A 140 0.27 -8.70 -2.11
C ASP A 140 1.33 -7.59 -2.20
N LEU A 141 2.13 -7.47 -1.13
CA LEU A 141 3.12 -6.40 -0.98
C LEU A 141 4.29 -6.58 -1.95
N ALA A 142 4.63 -7.82 -2.31
CA ALA A 142 5.71 -8.14 -3.24
C ALA A 142 5.38 -7.66 -4.67
N THR A 143 4.19 -7.99 -5.17
CA THR A 143 3.71 -7.46 -6.46
C THR A 143 3.53 -5.95 -6.42
N ALA A 144 2.97 -5.41 -5.33
CA ALA A 144 2.72 -3.99 -5.19
C ALA A 144 4.02 -3.16 -5.26
N VAL A 145 5.07 -3.54 -4.52
CA VAL A 145 6.33 -2.76 -4.52
C VAL A 145 7.03 -2.84 -5.87
N ARG A 146 7.02 -4.01 -6.51
CA ARG A 146 7.64 -4.22 -7.83
C ARG A 146 6.94 -3.39 -8.91
N LEU A 147 5.61 -3.45 -8.98
CA LEU A 147 4.84 -2.71 -9.98
C LEU A 147 4.85 -1.21 -9.73
N ALA A 148 4.73 -0.77 -8.48
CA ALA A 148 4.78 0.66 -8.17
C ALA A 148 6.17 1.25 -8.47
N GLY A 149 7.25 0.53 -8.15
CA GLY A 149 8.62 0.95 -8.46
C GLY A 149 8.86 1.02 -9.97
N SER A 150 8.52 -0.05 -10.69
CA SER A 150 8.58 -0.12 -12.15
C SER A 150 7.81 1.05 -12.79
N GLY A 151 6.55 1.25 -12.40
CA GLY A 151 5.72 2.31 -12.95
C GLY A 151 6.31 3.70 -12.68
N TYR A 152 6.73 3.96 -11.43
CA TYR A 152 7.31 5.24 -11.02
C TYR A 152 8.62 5.58 -11.75
N GLU A 153 9.52 4.61 -11.91
CA GLU A 153 10.84 4.81 -12.52
C GLU A 153 10.81 4.98 -14.05
N ARG A 154 9.71 4.59 -14.71
CA ARG A 154 9.55 4.75 -16.18
C ARG A 154 9.49 6.19 -16.64
N LEU A 155 9.06 7.11 -15.77
CA LEU A 155 8.92 8.52 -16.09
C LEU A 155 9.76 9.36 -15.12
N PRO A 156 10.45 10.40 -15.59
CA PRO A 156 11.09 11.35 -14.69
C PRO A 156 10.05 12.02 -13.79
N ALA A 157 10.42 12.35 -12.56
CA ALA A 157 9.51 12.96 -11.57
C ALA A 157 8.74 14.19 -12.13
N SER A 158 9.40 15.00 -12.97
CA SER A 158 8.80 16.18 -13.60
C SER A 158 7.71 15.88 -14.63
N ALA A 159 7.66 14.67 -15.18
CA ALA A 159 6.67 14.28 -16.21
C ALA A 159 5.33 13.85 -15.62
N TRP A 160 5.25 13.60 -14.32
CA TRP A 160 4.03 13.11 -13.66
C TRP A 160 3.00 14.20 -13.34
N GLY A 161 3.42 15.47 -13.27
CA GLY A 161 2.57 16.56 -12.80
C GLY A 161 1.98 16.26 -11.41
N VAL A 162 0.70 16.63 -11.19
CA VAL A 162 0.00 16.36 -9.92
C VAL A 162 -0.25 14.88 -9.66
N PHE A 163 -0.28 14.05 -10.71
CA PHE A 163 -0.51 12.61 -10.58
C PHE A 163 0.62 11.91 -9.83
N ILE A 164 1.81 12.52 -9.68
CA ILE A 164 2.94 11.98 -8.90
C ILE A 164 2.54 11.59 -7.47
N GLY A 165 1.52 12.22 -6.91
CA GLY A 165 1.00 11.87 -5.58
C GLY A 165 0.50 10.43 -5.49
N PHE A 166 -0.02 9.85 -6.58
CA PHE A 166 -0.53 8.47 -6.62
C PHE A 166 0.57 7.39 -6.57
N PRO A 167 1.58 7.35 -7.47
CA PRO A 167 2.67 6.39 -7.34
C PRO A 167 3.43 6.55 -6.02
N LEU A 168 3.65 7.79 -5.56
CA LEU A 168 4.29 8.02 -4.27
C LEU A 168 3.44 7.46 -3.12
N SER A 169 2.12 7.67 -3.09
CA SER A 169 1.28 7.14 -2.01
C SER A 169 1.32 5.61 -1.94
N VAL A 170 1.25 4.91 -3.09
CA VAL A 170 1.36 3.45 -3.16
C VAL A 170 2.74 2.99 -2.67
N LEU A 171 3.81 3.62 -3.14
CA LEU A 171 5.18 3.31 -2.71
C LEU A 171 5.39 3.56 -1.21
N LEU A 172 4.86 4.65 -0.66
CA LEU A 172 4.93 4.97 0.75
C LEU A 172 4.19 3.92 1.60
N LEU A 173 2.98 3.52 1.20
CA LEU A 173 2.19 2.50 1.91
C LEU A 173 2.86 1.13 1.87
N VAL A 174 3.27 0.66 0.69
CA VAL A 174 3.88 -0.67 0.55
C VAL A 174 5.23 -0.76 1.25
N ASN A 175 6.09 0.26 1.14
CA ASN A 175 7.37 0.28 1.86
C ASN A 175 7.18 0.43 3.37
N THR A 176 6.11 1.11 3.81
CA THR A 176 5.76 1.16 5.24
C THR A 176 5.29 -0.21 5.74
N ALA A 177 4.47 -0.93 4.97
CA ALA A 177 4.03 -2.29 5.30
C ALA A 177 5.17 -3.32 5.29
N LEU A 178 6.21 -3.08 4.47
CA LEU A 178 7.43 -3.89 4.39
C LEU A 178 8.52 -3.44 5.40
N ASP A 179 8.23 -2.55 6.35
CA ASP A 179 9.17 -1.97 7.31
C ASP A 179 10.43 -1.35 6.66
N SER A 180 10.33 -0.95 5.40
CA SER A 180 11.40 -0.37 4.58
C SER A 180 11.45 1.15 4.73
N HIS A 181 11.55 1.63 5.97
CA HIS A 181 11.46 3.07 6.30
C HIS A 181 12.55 3.94 5.66
N ARG A 182 13.71 3.35 5.33
CA ARG A 182 14.78 4.07 4.59
C ARG A 182 14.32 4.45 3.18
N ALA A 183 13.64 3.54 2.48
CA ALA A 183 13.10 3.81 1.15
C ALA A 183 12.02 4.90 1.21
N VAL A 184 11.13 4.82 2.21
CA VAL A 184 10.13 5.88 2.46
C VAL A 184 10.77 7.24 2.69
N THR A 185 11.83 7.32 3.50
CA THR A 185 12.53 8.59 3.75
C THR A 185 13.09 9.20 2.48
N GLU A 186 13.58 8.38 1.54
CA GLU A 186 14.06 8.86 0.25
C GLU A 186 12.90 9.37 -0.62
N LEU A 187 11.80 8.63 -0.69
CA LEU A 187 10.61 9.03 -1.44
C LEU A 187 10.03 10.36 -0.91
N LEU A 188 10.04 10.59 0.41
CA LEU A 188 9.56 11.83 1.02
C LEU A 188 10.45 13.06 0.72
N ARG A 189 11.66 12.87 0.17
CA ARG A 189 12.50 13.98 -0.32
C ARG A 189 12.09 14.46 -1.71
N GLN A 190 11.29 13.67 -2.43
CA GLN A 190 10.79 14.06 -3.74
C GLN A 190 9.94 15.33 -3.60
N VAL A 191 10.32 16.36 -4.36
CA VAL A 191 9.51 17.58 -4.46
C VAL A 191 8.25 17.24 -5.25
N VAL A 192 7.10 17.55 -4.65
CA VAL A 192 5.78 17.37 -5.26
C VAL A 192 5.16 18.75 -5.55
N PRO A 193 4.36 18.90 -6.63
CA PRO A 193 3.70 20.16 -6.93
C PRO A 193 2.74 20.59 -5.82
N GLU A 194 2.68 21.87 -5.45
CA GLU A 194 1.75 22.36 -4.42
C GLU A 194 0.29 22.10 -4.79
N ALA A 195 -0.07 22.29 -6.07
CA ALA A 195 -1.41 22.02 -6.59
C ALA A 195 -1.88 20.57 -6.38
N MET A 196 -0.95 19.62 -6.17
CA MET A 196 -1.31 18.22 -5.87
C MET A 196 -2.11 18.11 -4.57
N PHE A 197 -1.83 18.95 -3.58
CA PHE A 197 -2.53 18.96 -2.28
C PHE A 197 -3.98 19.48 -2.34
N ASP A 198 -4.41 19.98 -3.50
CA ASP A 198 -5.79 20.38 -3.78
C ASP A 198 -6.55 19.32 -4.62
N THR A 199 -5.95 18.15 -4.85
CA THR A 199 -6.53 17.06 -5.64
C THR A 199 -6.73 15.79 -4.81
N VAL A 200 -7.38 14.78 -5.40
CA VAL A 200 -7.52 13.45 -4.78
C VAL A 200 -6.18 12.78 -4.50
N TRP A 201 -5.13 13.13 -5.24
CA TRP A 201 -3.78 12.60 -5.03
C TRP A 201 -3.16 13.14 -3.75
N GLY A 202 -3.51 14.37 -3.35
CA GLY A 202 -3.18 14.94 -2.05
C GLY A 202 -3.74 14.12 -0.90
N LEU A 203 -4.98 13.64 -1.02
CA LEU A 203 -5.60 12.74 -0.02
C LEU A 203 -4.79 11.47 0.18
N HIS A 204 -4.49 10.76 -0.92
CA HIS A 204 -3.73 9.52 -0.86
C HIS A 204 -2.30 9.73 -0.35
N TYR A 205 -1.64 10.82 -0.76
CA TYR A 205 -0.29 11.14 -0.32
C TYR A 205 -0.24 11.44 1.18
N LEU A 206 -1.14 12.28 1.69
CA LEU A 206 -1.24 12.60 3.11
C LEU A 206 -1.57 11.35 3.95
N GLN A 207 -2.50 10.51 3.47
CA GLN A 207 -2.83 9.25 4.12
C GLN A 207 -1.58 8.35 4.24
N ALA A 208 -0.87 8.14 3.13
CA ALA A 208 0.32 7.30 3.09
C ALA A 208 1.45 7.83 4.00
N ARG A 209 1.67 9.15 4.01
CA ARG A 209 2.64 9.80 4.91
C ARG A 209 2.23 9.67 6.37
N GLY A 210 0.93 9.81 6.67
CA GLY A 210 0.39 9.58 8.01
C GLY A 210 0.61 8.16 8.51
N HIS A 211 0.41 7.14 7.67
CA HIS A 211 0.74 5.75 8.02
C HIS A 211 2.23 5.55 8.29
N HIS A 212 3.09 6.17 7.49
CA HIS A 212 4.53 6.12 7.76
C HIS A 212 4.90 6.79 9.09
N HIS A 213 4.27 7.93 9.41
CA HIS A 213 4.41 8.56 10.71
C HIS A 213 3.97 7.66 11.86
N LEU A 214 2.87 6.91 11.72
CA LEU A 214 2.48 5.93 12.73
C LEU A 214 3.49 4.80 12.89
N ALA A 215 4.01 4.27 11.78
CA ALA A 215 4.99 3.18 11.83
C ALA A 215 6.33 3.62 12.47
N THR A 216 6.64 4.92 12.42
CA THR A 216 7.86 5.51 12.99
C THR A 216 7.65 6.21 14.33
N ASP A 217 6.54 5.89 15.03
CA ASP A 217 6.17 6.41 16.35
C ASP A 217 5.99 7.94 16.43
N ARG A 218 5.57 8.55 15.32
CA ARG A 218 5.26 9.98 15.20
C ARG A 218 3.75 10.21 15.14
N ALA A 219 3.03 9.71 16.15
CA ALA A 219 1.57 9.71 16.16
C ALA A 219 0.94 11.12 16.06
N LEU A 220 1.57 12.17 16.60
CA LEU A 220 1.08 13.55 16.44
C LEU A 220 1.17 14.05 14.99
N SER A 221 2.26 13.74 14.28
CA SER A 221 2.41 14.06 12.86
C SER A 221 1.37 13.29 12.02
N ALA A 222 1.13 12.02 12.35
CA ALA A 222 0.08 11.23 11.71
C ALA A 222 -1.32 11.84 11.92
N VAL A 223 -1.65 12.29 13.14
CA VAL A 223 -2.91 13.00 13.41
C VAL A 223 -3.06 14.25 12.54
N SER A 224 -1.97 15.01 12.34
CA SER A 224 -1.99 16.19 11.48
C SER A 224 -2.33 15.83 10.04
N ASP A 225 -1.68 14.79 9.50
CA ASP A 225 -1.90 14.34 8.12
C ASP A 225 -3.31 13.78 7.91
N PHE A 226 -3.81 12.93 8.83
CA PHE A 226 -5.16 12.36 8.69
C PHE A 226 -6.27 13.40 8.88
N ARG A 227 -6.05 14.44 9.70
CA ARG A 227 -6.96 15.58 9.78
C ARG A 227 -6.95 16.38 8.48
N ALA A 228 -5.77 16.64 7.92
CA ALA A 228 -5.66 17.30 6.62
C ALA A 228 -6.34 16.47 5.51
N CYS A 229 -6.30 15.13 5.58
CA CYS A 229 -7.10 14.27 4.70
C CYS A 229 -8.60 14.52 4.87
N GLY A 230 -9.11 14.55 6.11
CA GLY A 230 -10.53 14.84 6.38
C GLY A 230 -10.95 16.20 5.84
N ASP A 231 -10.20 17.25 6.18
CA ASP A 231 -10.49 18.63 5.72
C ASP A 231 -10.49 18.72 4.19
N LEU A 232 -9.56 18.03 3.52
CA LEU A 232 -9.48 18.00 2.06
C LEU A 232 -10.63 17.17 1.46
N ALA A 233 -10.99 16.04 2.06
CA ALA A 233 -12.09 15.19 1.60
C ALA A 233 -13.44 15.92 1.68
N GLU A 234 -13.64 16.71 2.74
CA GLU A 234 -14.81 17.59 2.87
C GLU A 234 -14.81 18.68 1.78
N ARG A 235 -13.68 19.40 1.59
CA ARG A 235 -13.57 20.44 0.54
C ARG A 235 -13.85 19.90 -0.85
N LEU A 236 -13.38 18.69 -1.15
CA LEU A 236 -13.58 18.03 -2.45
C LEU A 236 -14.96 17.36 -2.58
N ASN A 237 -15.78 17.32 -1.52
CA ASN A 237 -17.04 16.56 -1.46
C ASN A 237 -16.84 15.07 -1.79
N LEU A 238 -15.82 14.45 -1.17
CA LEU A 238 -15.44 13.05 -1.37
C LEU A 238 -15.52 12.20 -0.09
N ASP A 239 -15.91 12.78 1.04
CA ASP A 239 -15.91 12.11 2.35
C ASP A 239 -16.71 10.79 2.39
N HIS A 240 -17.83 10.74 1.68
CA HIS A 240 -18.73 9.58 1.60
C HIS A 240 -18.30 8.50 0.58
N ARG A 241 -17.19 8.66 -0.17
CA ARG A 241 -16.86 7.78 -1.33
C ARG A 241 -15.95 6.60 -1.03
N ALA A 242 -15.62 6.35 0.24
CA ALA A 242 -14.71 5.27 0.64
C ALA A 242 -13.32 5.28 -0.06
N LEU A 243 -12.91 6.39 -0.69
CA LEU A 243 -11.60 6.51 -1.37
C LEU A 243 -10.43 6.53 -0.38
N CYS A 244 -10.68 7.14 0.79
CA CYS A 244 -9.72 7.27 1.87
C CYS A 244 -10.51 7.24 3.19
N PRO A 245 -10.57 6.12 3.91
CA PRO A 245 -11.28 6.01 5.19
C PRO A 245 -10.50 6.72 6.32
N TRP A 246 -10.27 8.03 6.17
CA TRP A 246 -9.41 8.83 7.04
C TRP A 246 -9.83 8.81 8.51
N ARG A 247 -11.11 8.57 8.82
CA ARG A 247 -11.59 8.38 10.20
C ARG A 247 -11.00 7.14 10.86
N ASN A 248 -10.84 6.03 10.11
CA ASN A 248 -10.15 4.84 10.61
C ASN A 248 -8.69 5.18 10.94
N ASP A 249 -8.01 5.89 10.05
CA ASP A 249 -6.59 6.21 10.20
C ASP A 249 -6.36 7.21 11.34
N LEU A 250 -7.22 8.22 11.45
CA LEU A 250 -7.24 9.17 12.55
C LEU A 250 -7.58 8.50 13.89
N ALA A 251 -8.51 7.54 13.91
CA ALA A 251 -8.84 6.76 15.09
C ALA A 251 -7.63 5.92 15.53
N LEU A 252 -6.97 5.23 14.60
CA LEU A 252 -5.76 4.47 14.86
C LEU A 252 -4.65 5.36 15.45
N ALA A 253 -4.45 6.56 14.91
CA ALA A 253 -3.48 7.51 15.45
C ALA A 253 -3.84 7.98 16.87
N ASN A 254 -5.12 8.23 17.14
CA ASN A 254 -5.57 8.61 18.47
C ASN A 254 -5.48 7.46 19.49
N LEU A 255 -5.66 6.19 19.06
CA LEU A 255 -5.41 5.03 19.90
C LEU A 255 -3.95 4.93 20.34
N ARG A 256 -3.00 5.20 19.43
CA ARG A 256 -1.56 5.27 19.77
C ARG A 256 -1.25 6.36 20.80
N LEU A 257 -2.05 7.42 20.84
CA LEU A 257 -1.96 8.51 21.82
C LEU A 257 -2.77 8.27 23.11
N GLY A 258 -3.42 7.11 23.26
CA GLY A 258 -4.27 6.80 24.41
C GLY A 258 -5.61 7.56 24.44
N ARG A 259 -6.03 8.17 23.33
CA ARG A 259 -7.26 8.98 23.21
C ARG A 259 -8.44 8.11 22.76
N THR A 260 -8.77 7.10 23.55
CA THR A 260 -9.75 6.05 23.21
C THR A 260 -11.15 6.59 22.94
N VAL A 261 -11.61 7.61 23.68
CA VAL A 261 -12.96 8.20 23.50
C VAL A 261 -13.11 8.82 22.11
N LEU A 262 -12.10 9.58 21.67
CA LEU A 262 -12.12 10.19 20.34
C LEU A 262 -12.02 9.14 19.23
N ALA A 263 -11.19 8.11 19.43
CA ALA A 263 -11.11 7.00 18.48
C ALA A 263 -12.46 6.26 18.34
N LEU A 264 -13.15 6.01 19.46
CA LEU A 264 -14.48 5.41 19.47
C LEU A 264 -15.49 6.25 18.65
N GLN A 265 -15.53 7.56 18.87
CA GLN A 265 -16.40 8.48 18.11
C GLN A 265 -16.16 8.40 16.61
N LEU A 266 -14.89 8.52 16.19
CA LEU A 266 -14.50 8.45 14.77
C LEU A 266 -14.87 7.12 14.12
N LEU A 267 -14.72 6.00 14.83
CA LEU A 267 -15.04 4.67 14.31
C LEU A 267 -16.55 4.43 14.22
N THR A 268 -17.32 4.96 15.18
CA THR A 268 -18.78 4.93 15.10
C THR A 268 -19.27 5.75 13.90
N GLU A 269 -18.77 6.98 13.74
CA GLU A 269 -19.08 7.81 12.57
C GLU A 269 -18.67 7.15 11.25
N GLN A 270 -17.53 6.45 11.23
CA GLN A 270 -17.12 5.71 10.04
C GLN A 270 -18.09 4.57 9.72
N LEU A 271 -18.52 3.78 10.70
CA LEU A 271 -19.44 2.65 10.50
C LEU A 271 -20.85 3.07 10.10
N GLU A 272 -21.24 4.31 10.38
CA GLU A 272 -22.50 4.91 9.95
C GLU A 272 -22.47 5.39 8.48
N GLN A 273 -21.29 5.46 7.85
CA GLN A 273 -21.18 5.91 6.47
C GLN A 273 -21.86 4.92 5.50
N PRO A 274 -22.69 5.42 4.56
CA PRO A 274 -23.28 4.58 3.54
C PRO A 274 -22.19 4.09 2.57
N GLY A 275 -22.35 2.88 2.03
CA GLY A 275 -21.49 2.39 0.95
C GLY A 275 -20.08 1.94 1.35
N LEU A 276 -19.78 1.79 2.65
CA LEU A 276 -18.52 1.22 3.10
C LEU A 276 -18.26 -0.16 2.47
N SER A 277 -17.05 -0.32 1.93
CA SER A 277 -16.57 -1.61 1.45
C SER A 277 -16.46 -2.64 2.59
N PRO A 278 -16.55 -3.96 2.31
CA PRO A 278 -16.29 -4.99 3.31
C PRO A 278 -14.93 -4.79 3.99
N ARG A 279 -13.92 -4.36 3.23
CA ARG A 279 -12.59 -4.03 3.74
C ARG A 279 -12.64 -2.95 4.82
N ASP A 280 -13.23 -1.79 4.52
CA ASP A 280 -13.23 -0.65 5.43
C ASP A 280 -14.07 -0.92 6.68
N LYS A 281 -15.17 -1.68 6.53
CA LYS A 281 -15.95 -2.20 7.68
C LYS A 281 -15.10 -3.11 8.55
N GLY A 282 -14.36 -4.03 7.94
CA GLY A 282 -13.46 -4.95 8.64
C GLY A 282 -12.38 -4.22 9.45
N VAL A 283 -11.73 -3.22 8.84
CA VAL A 283 -10.73 -2.37 9.50
C VAL A 283 -11.37 -1.58 10.65
N ALA A 284 -12.52 -0.94 10.42
CA ALA A 284 -13.21 -0.16 11.45
C ALA A 284 -13.61 -1.05 12.65
N LEU A 285 -14.13 -2.25 12.40
CA LEU A 285 -14.49 -3.22 13.45
C LEU A 285 -13.28 -3.71 14.25
N ARG A 286 -12.15 -3.96 13.59
CA ARG A 286 -10.88 -4.31 14.25
C ARG A 286 -10.42 -3.19 15.19
N LEU A 287 -10.38 -1.95 14.70
CA LEU A 287 -10.01 -0.79 15.52
C LEU A 287 -11.01 -0.53 16.65
N LEU A 288 -12.31 -0.77 16.41
CA LEU A 288 -13.36 -0.64 17.42
C LEU A 288 -13.19 -1.67 18.53
N ALA A 289 -12.77 -2.89 18.20
CA ALA A 289 -12.43 -3.91 19.18
C ALA A 289 -11.30 -3.44 20.11
N ALA A 290 -10.25 -2.80 19.57
CA ALA A 290 -9.16 -2.23 20.37
C ALA A 290 -9.62 -1.13 21.33
N CYS A 291 -10.70 -0.42 21.02
CA CYS A 291 -11.31 0.61 21.87
C CYS A 291 -12.27 0.05 22.94
N SER A 292 -12.72 -1.19 22.77
CA SER A 292 -13.85 -1.75 23.51
C SER A 292 -13.44 -2.52 24.77
N GLU A 293 -14.41 -2.70 25.66
CA GLU A 293 -14.29 -3.57 26.84
C GLU A 293 -14.01 -5.03 26.45
N PRO A 294 -13.27 -5.81 27.26
CA PRO A 294 -12.82 -7.16 26.94
C PRO A 294 -13.92 -8.10 26.43
N GLU A 295 -15.15 -7.99 26.95
CA GLU A 295 -16.28 -8.84 26.61
C GLU A 295 -16.74 -8.65 25.15
N ARG A 296 -16.60 -7.44 24.62
CA ARG A 296 -17.02 -7.10 23.24
C ARG A 296 -15.92 -7.31 22.21
N ARG A 297 -14.64 -7.35 22.63
CA ARG A 297 -13.49 -7.46 21.70
C ARG A 297 -13.59 -8.66 20.79
N ARG A 298 -13.94 -9.83 21.34
CA ARG A 298 -14.03 -11.07 20.57
C ARG A 298 -15.10 -10.99 19.50
N GLU A 299 -16.32 -10.58 19.84
CA GLU A 299 -17.44 -10.47 18.89
C GLU A 299 -17.10 -9.51 17.74
N LEU A 300 -16.50 -8.35 18.07
CA LEU A 300 -16.09 -7.36 17.08
C LEU A 300 -14.99 -7.89 16.15
N LEU A 301 -14.01 -8.62 16.69
CA LEU A 301 -12.93 -9.23 15.89
C LEU A 301 -13.44 -10.39 15.02
N GLU A 302 -14.41 -11.19 15.48
CA GLU A 302 -15.05 -12.22 14.65
C GLU A 302 -15.74 -11.59 13.43
N ARG A 303 -16.49 -10.51 13.66
CA ARG A 303 -17.12 -9.74 12.56
C ARG A 303 -16.09 -9.09 11.66
N ALA A 304 -15.00 -8.56 12.21
CA ALA A 304 -13.90 -7.98 11.42
C ALA A 304 -13.27 -9.02 10.49
N ILE A 305 -12.95 -10.21 11.01
CA ILE A 305 -12.40 -11.33 10.24
C ILE A 305 -13.34 -11.72 9.10
N ASP A 306 -14.63 -11.88 9.37
CA ASP A 306 -15.65 -12.25 8.38
C ASP A 306 -15.79 -11.18 7.27
N GLN A 307 -15.64 -9.90 7.59
CA GLN A 307 -15.62 -8.82 6.57
C GLN A 307 -14.33 -8.82 5.75
N LEU A 308 -13.17 -9.04 6.39
CA LEU A 308 -11.86 -9.04 5.74
C LEU A 308 -11.64 -10.29 4.87
N GLU A 309 -12.21 -11.44 5.25
CA GLU A 309 -12.25 -12.65 4.42
C GLU A 309 -13.07 -12.41 3.14
N ARG A 310 -14.23 -11.71 3.23
CA ARG A 310 -15.00 -11.31 2.03
C ARG A 310 -14.30 -10.27 1.16
N ALA A 311 -13.46 -9.43 1.75
CA ALA A 311 -12.70 -8.43 1.03
C ALA A 311 -11.41 -8.97 0.39
N GLU A 312 -11.03 -10.20 0.73
CA GLU A 312 -9.75 -10.82 0.35
C GLU A 312 -8.50 -9.98 0.71
N ASP A 313 -8.60 -9.12 1.73
CA ASP A 313 -7.46 -8.32 2.23
C ASP A 313 -6.63 -9.18 3.21
N ARG A 314 -5.59 -9.82 2.67
CA ARG A 314 -4.73 -10.75 3.42
C ARG A 314 -3.95 -10.05 4.53
N LEU A 315 -3.57 -8.79 4.33
CA LEU A 315 -2.77 -8.04 5.29
C LEU A 315 -3.61 -7.67 6.51
N GLU A 316 -4.78 -7.06 6.30
CA GLU A 316 -5.68 -6.70 7.39
C GLU A 316 -6.26 -7.95 8.07
N LEU A 317 -6.54 -9.03 7.33
CA LEU A 317 -6.95 -10.30 7.92
C LEU A 317 -5.87 -10.85 8.85
N SER A 318 -4.59 -10.81 8.44
CA SER A 318 -3.47 -11.24 9.30
C SER A 318 -3.37 -10.40 10.58
N ARG A 319 -3.61 -9.08 10.49
CA ARG A 319 -3.66 -8.19 11.66
C ARG A 319 -4.82 -8.54 12.60
N ALA A 320 -6.03 -8.76 12.06
CA ALA A 320 -7.20 -9.14 12.85
C ALA A 320 -7.01 -10.50 13.56
N LEU A 321 -6.40 -11.48 12.88
CA LEU A 321 -6.09 -12.79 13.45
C LEU A 321 -5.04 -12.71 14.57
N ALA A 322 -4.04 -11.83 14.43
CA ALA A 322 -3.06 -11.58 15.49
C ALA A 322 -3.72 -10.96 16.74
N GLU A 323 -4.59 -9.96 16.56
CA GLU A 323 -5.36 -9.36 17.66
C GLU A 323 -6.30 -10.38 18.33
N MET A 324 -7.00 -11.20 17.55
CA MET A 324 -7.83 -12.29 18.07
C MET A 324 -7.01 -13.31 18.86
N SER A 325 -5.79 -13.63 18.40
CA SER A 325 -4.88 -14.51 19.14
C SER A 325 -4.58 -13.97 20.54
N HIS A 326 -4.31 -12.66 20.66
CA HIS A 326 -4.08 -12.01 21.96
C HIS A 326 -5.30 -12.11 22.87
N VAL A 327 -6.51 -11.78 22.35
CA VAL A 327 -7.77 -11.88 23.12
C VAL A 327 -8.03 -13.32 23.60
N LEU A 328 -7.79 -14.32 22.74
CA LEU A 328 -7.96 -15.73 23.11
C LEU A 328 -6.94 -16.18 24.16
N HIS A 329 -5.71 -15.67 24.09
CA HIS A 329 -4.67 -15.95 25.07
C HIS A 329 -5.05 -15.41 26.46
N GLU A 330 -5.52 -14.17 26.54
CA GLU A 330 -5.99 -13.53 27.78
C GLU A 330 -7.18 -14.29 28.40
N SER A 331 -8.05 -14.88 27.57
CA SER A 331 -9.18 -15.71 28.02
C SER A 331 -8.81 -17.16 28.40
N GLY A 332 -7.53 -17.54 28.36
CA GLY A 332 -7.04 -18.87 28.69
C GLY A 332 -7.18 -19.94 27.59
N GLN A 333 -7.68 -19.58 26.40
CA GLN A 333 -7.88 -20.50 25.26
C GLN A 333 -6.60 -20.69 24.44
N SER A 334 -5.55 -21.19 25.07
CA SER A 334 -4.18 -21.24 24.53
C SER A 334 -4.04 -21.98 23.18
N ASP A 335 -4.81 -23.05 22.96
CA ASP A 335 -4.73 -23.82 21.71
C ASP A 335 -5.30 -23.04 20.52
N ARG A 336 -6.46 -22.40 20.73
CA ARG A 336 -7.08 -21.54 19.71
C ARG A 336 -6.24 -20.30 19.45
N ALA A 337 -5.70 -19.68 20.51
CA ALA A 337 -4.78 -18.54 20.39
C ALA A 337 -3.57 -18.89 19.51
N ARG A 338 -2.92 -20.04 19.74
CA ARG A 338 -1.78 -20.49 18.93
C ARG A 338 -2.16 -20.76 17.47
N SER A 339 -3.34 -21.34 17.22
CA SER A 339 -3.84 -21.54 15.85
C SER A 339 -4.02 -20.22 15.11
N MET A 340 -4.64 -19.22 15.75
CA MET A 340 -4.82 -17.88 15.16
C MET A 340 -3.48 -17.17 14.93
N ALA A 341 -2.53 -17.27 15.86
CA ALA A 341 -1.18 -16.71 15.70
C ALA A 341 -0.45 -17.32 14.49
N ARG A 342 -0.54 -18.63 14.30
CA ARG A 342 0.06 -19.33 13.15
C ARG A 342 -0.55 -18.85 11.84
N ARG A 343 -1.88 -18.75 11.75
CA ARG A 343 -2.57 -18.22 10.56
C ARG A 343 -2.14 -16.78 10.25
N ALA A 344 -2.05 -15.92 11.27
CA ALA A 344 -1.60 -14.54 11.11
C ALA A 344 -0.14 -14.46 10.60
N ALA A 345 0.76 -15.24 11.18
CA ALA A 345 2.16 -15.31 10.75
C ALA A 345 2.30 -15.86 9.32
N GLN A 346 1.47 -16.84 8.95
CA GLN A 346 1.47 -17.38 7.60
C GLN A 346 0.97 -16.34 6.58
N GLY A 347 -0.16 -15.70 6.86
CA GLY A 347 -0.70 -14.65 5.99
C GLY A 347 0.31 -13.53 5.79
N THR A 348 0.99 -13.09 6.85
CA THR A 348 2.04 -12.06 6.76
C THR A 348 3.21 -12.50 5.86
N ARG A 349 3.67 -13.75 5.96
CA ARG A 349 4.74 -14.29 5.11
C ARG A 349 4.32 -14.34 3.64
N VAL A 350 3.09 -14.79 3.37
CA VAL A 350 2.52 -14.81 2.01
C VAL A 350 2.37 -13.39 1.44
N CYS A 351 2.06 -12.40 2.27
CA CYS A 351 1.99 -11.00 1.83
C CYS A 351 3.35 -10.44 1.38
N GLN A 352 4.43 -10.89 2.02
CA GLN A 352 5.80 -10.38 1.83
C GLN A 352 6.61 -11.11 0.76
N THR A 353 6.17 -12.31 0.37
CA THR A 353 6.84 -13.15 -0.63
C THR A 353 5.97 -13.27 -1.85
N ASP A 354 6.56 -13.32 -3.05
CA ASP A 354 5.80 -13.69 -4.25
C ASP A 354 5.13 -15.05 -3.96
N GLY A 355 3.79 -15.11 -4.00
CA GLY A 355 2.98 -16.18 -3.39
C GLY A 355 3.33 -17.62 -3.81
N GLU A 356 4.17 -17.80 -4.82
CA GLU A 356 4.73 -19.07 -5.29
C GLU A 356 5.87 -19.61 -4.40
N ALA A 357 6.64 -18.76 -3.72
CA ALA A 357 7.75 -19.19 -2.85
C ALA A 357 7.29 -19.62 -1.44
N ALA A 358 6.13 -19.15 -0.99
CA ALA A 358 5.62 -19.42 0.35
C ALA A 358 5.08 -20.85 0.53
N THR A 359 4.56 -21.47 -0.53
CA THR A 359 3.93 -22.80 -0.47
C THR A 359 4.93 -23.95 -0.53
N ALA A 360 6.15 -23.72 -1.04
CA ALA A 360 7.19 -24.73 -1.18
C ALA A 360 7.89 -25.11 0.15
N GLY A 361 7.72 -24.32 1.22
CA GLY A 361 8.46 -24.48 2.48
C GLY A 361 7.77 -25.31 3.58
N GLU A 362 6.52 -25.71 3.41
CA GLU A 362 5.68 -26.17 4.54
C GLU A 362 5.12 -27.59 4.44
N GLN A 363 5.48 -28.39 3.42
CA GLN A 363 5.09 -29.81 3.38
C GLN A 363 5.98 -30.76 4.20
N ASP A 364 7.06 -30.29 4.84
CA ASP A 364 8.06 -31.20 5.44
C ASP A 364 8.39 -30.92 6.93
N ARG A 365 7.51 -30.24 7.69
CA ARG A 365 7.78 -29.89 9.10
C ARG A 365 6.64 -30.13 10.09
N ASP A 366 5.74 -31.07 9.82
CA ASP A 366 4.77 -31.54 10.82
C ASP A 366 5.07 -32.99 11.22
N GLY A 367 5.93 -33.13 12.24
CA GLY A 367 6.25 -34.43 12.83
C GLY A 367 7.52 -34.44 13.67
N ALA A 368 7.43 -33.95 14.91
CA ALA A 368 8.15 -34.42 16.12
C ALA A 368 8.69 -33.28 17.00
N ALA A 369 8.30 -33.32 18.28
CA ALA A 369 9.06 -32.78 19.41
C ALA A 369 9.44 -33.95 20.33
N PRO A 370 10.29 -33.77 21.35
CA PRO A 370 11.71 -33.44 21.26
C PRO A 370 12.56 -34.52 21.97
N ASN A 371 13.74 -34.90 21.43
CA ASN A 371 14.76 -35.49 22.29
C ASN A 371 16.19 -35.21 21.81
N ARG A 372 17.07 -35.04 22.78
CA ARG A 372 18.47 -34.58 22.65
C ARG A 372 19.36 -35.71 22.14
N THR A 373 20.24 -35.41 21.19
CA THR A 373 21.70 -35.69 21.21
C THR A 373 22.31 -35.28 19.85
N ALA A 374 23.42 -34.55 19.88
CA ALA A 374 24.33 -34.38 18.73
C ALA A 374 25.12 -35.69 18.48
N PRO A 375 25.95 -35.84 17.42
CA PRO A 375 26.18 -35.02 16.23
C PRO A 375 26.04 -35.83 14.90
N GLY A 376 25.82 -35.15 13.78
CA GLY A 376 25.93 -35.78 12.45
C GLY A 376 25.22 -34.99 11.37
N SER A 377 25.96 -34.15 10.65
CA SER A 377 25.51 -33.62 9.37
C SER A 377 25.24 -34.77 8.37
N PRO A 378 24.29 -34.56 7.45
CA PRO A 378 24.76 -34.39 6.08
C PRO A 378 24.10 -33.19 5.37
N VAL A 379 25.00 -32.41 4.77
CA VAL A 379 24.89 -31.58 3.58
C VAL A 379 23.57 -31.65 2.80
N VAL A 380 22.88 -30.51 2.72
CA VAL A 380 22.10 -30.10 1.53
C VAL A 380 22.73 -28.80 1.05
N LEU A 381 23.33 -28.86 -0.15
CA LEU A 381 23.84 -27.70 -0.89
C LEU A 381 22.67 -26.78 -1.25
N LEU A 382 22.66 -25.58 -0.70
CA LEU A 382 22.09 -24.41 -1.37
C LEU A 382 23.15 -23.32 -1.36
N SER A 383 23.88 -23.28 -2.46
CA SER A 383 24.80 -22.21 -2.84
C SER A 383 24.01 -20.97 -3.23
N ALA A 384 24.00 -19.97 -2.34
CA ALA A 384 23.89 -18.57 -2.69
C ALA A 384 24.70 -17.78 -1.65
N THR A 385 25.87 -17.31 -2.08
CA THR A 385 26.80 -16.50 -1.29
C THR A 385 26.16 -15.15 -0.96
N GLU A 386 25.52 -15.03 0.20
CA GLU A 386 25.07 -13.73 0.72
C GLU A 386 26.29 -12.85 1.05
N GLN A 387 26.58 -11.89 0.18
CA GLN A 387 27.62 -10.90 0.40
C GLN A 387 27.27 -10.01 1.61
N LEU A 388 28.29 -9.60 2.38
CA LEU A 388 28.13 -8.57 3.39
C LEU A 388 27.85 -7.22 2.70
N SER A 389 26.83 -6.50 3.17
CA SER A 389 26.63 -5.11 2.74
C SER A 389 27.80 -4.23 3.20
N GLU A 390 28.00 -3.07 2.55
CA GLU A 390 29.09 -2.15 2.89
C GLU A 390 29.03 -1.66 4.35
N ALA A 391 27.83 -1.50 4.92
CA ALA A 391 27.65 -1.17 6.34
C ALA A 391 28.04 -2.35 7.25
N GLU A 392 27.67 -3.57 6.89
CA GLU A 392 28.05 -4.79 7.62
C GLU A 392 29.56 -5.05 7.52
N LEU A 393 30.19 -4.80 6.38
CA LEU A 393 31.63 -4.93 6.20
C LEU A 393 32.40 -3.96 7.10
N ARG A 394 31.97 -2.69 7.18
CA ARG A 394 32.58 -1.69 8.08
C ARG A 394 32.49 -2.10 9.55
N VAL A 395 31.33 -2.59 9.98
CA VAL A 395 31.14 -3.12 11.34
C VAL A 395 31.99 -4.38 11.57
N ALA A 396 32.04 -5.30 10.60
CA ALA A 396 32.81 -6.54 10.68
C ALA A 396 34.32 -6.28 10.81
N VAL A 397 34.86 -5.33 10.03
CA VAL A 397 36.29 -4.95 10.08
C VAL A 397 36.66 -4.36 11.43
N LEU A 398 35.85 -3.44 11.97
CA LEU A 398 36.13 -2.83 13.27
C LEU A 398 36.01 -3.85 14.42
N ALA A 399 35.02 -4.73 14.35
CA ALA A 399 34.84 -5.81 15.32
C ALA A 399 35.97 -6.86 15.24
N ALA A 400 36.45 -7.19 14.04
CA ALA A 400 37.58 -8.09 13.83
C ALA A 400 38.90 -7.50 14.35
N ARG A 401 39.02 -6.17 14.37
CA ARG A 401 40.15 -5.44 14.99
C ARG A 401 40.06 -5.33 16.52
N GLY A 402 39.03 -5.91 17.14
CA GLY A 402 38.89 -5.95 18.60
C GLY A 402 38.16 -4.78 19.24
N HIS A 403 37.61 -3.84 18.44
CA HIS A 403 36.84 -2.71 18.99
C HIS A 403 35.56 -3.21 19.67
N THR A 404 35.17 -2.59 20.78
CA THR A 404 33.90 -2.84 21.48
C THR A 404 32.72 -2.23 20.73
N ASN A 405 31.50 -2.71 20.98
CA ASN A 405 30.30 -2.17 20.30
C ASN A 405 30.12 -0.66 20.52
N ARG A 406 30.57 -0.14 21.67
CA ARG A 406 30.52 1.30 22.02
C ARG A 406 31.56 2.14 21.27
N GLU A 407 32.72 1.58 20.98
CA GLU A 407 33.74 2.25 20.17
C GLU A 407 33.34 2.24 18.69
N ILE A 408 32.79 1.12 18.20
CA ILE A 408 32.26 1.00 16.83
C ILE A 408 31.11 1.99 16.61
N SER A 409 30.19 2.11 17.58
CA SER A 409 29.09 3.08 17.50
C SER A 409 29.62 4.52 17.42
N GLY A 410 30.68 4.84 18.16
CA GLY A 410 31.32 6.16 18.13
C GLY A 410 32.05 6.45 16.81
N GLN A 411 32.73 5.46 16.23
CA GLN A 411 33.48 5.62 14.98
C GLN A 411 32.58 5.65 13.73
N LEU A 412 31.44 4.96 13.77
CA LEU A 412 30.50 4.89 12.65
C LEU A 412 29.29 5.84 12.81
N PHE A 413 29.24 6.62 13.90
CA PHE A 413 28.13 7.54 14.21
C PHE A 413 26.74 6.88 14.16
N ILE A 414 26.64 5.66 14.67
CA ILE A 414 25.40 4.87 14.78
C ILE A 414 25.16 4.45 16.22
N THR A 415 23.98 3.92 16.56
CA THR A 415 23.71 3.47 17.94
C THR A 415 24.38 2.12 18.23
N VAL A 416 24.65 1.82 19.51
CA VAL A 416 25.19 0.51 19.96
C VAL A 416 24.24 -0.63 19.55
N SER A 417 22.93 -0.42 19.62
CA SER A 417 21.92 -1.40 19.21
C SER A 417 22.00 -1.71 17.71
N THR A 418 22.27 -0.70 16.87
CA THR A 418 22.50 -0.88 15.44
C THR A 418 23.76 -1.71 15.16
N VAL A 419 24.82 -1.51 15.95
CA VAL A 419 26.05 -2.33 15.87
C VAL A 419 25.77 -3.79 16.23
N GLU A 420 24.99 -4.05 17.26
CA GLU A 420 24.59 -5.41 17.68
C GLU A 420 23.74 -6.13 16.63
N GLN A 421 22.82 -5.40 16.01
CA GLN A 421 21.99 -5.91 14.93
C GLN A 421 22.83 -6.25 13.69
N HIS A 422 23.78 -5.40 13.32
CA HIS A 422 24.72 -5.69 12.23
C HIS A 422 25.58 -6.91 12.55
N LEU A 423 26.14 -7.04 13.76
CA LEU A 423 26.95 -8.20 14.15
C LEU A 423 26.17 -9.51 14.12
N THR A 424 24.90 -9.48 14.51
CA THR A 424 24.01 -10.66 14.44
C THR A 424 23.84 -11.14 12.99
N ARG A 425 23.67 -10.20 12.05
CA ARG A 425 23.56 -10.51 10.62
C ARG A 425 24.89 -10.98 10.03
N ILE A 426 26.01 -10.33 10.42
CA ILE A 426 27.37 -10.71 10.01
C ILE A 426 27.70 -12.13 10.47
N TYR A 427 27.39 -12.48 11.72
CA TYR A 427 27.63 -13.82 12.27
C TYR A 427 26.83 -14.89 11.54
N ARG A 428 25.57 -14.60 11.20
CA ARG A 428 24.74 -15.49 10.40
C ARG A 428 25.29 -15.67 8.99
N LYS A 429 25.68 -14.58 8.32
CA LYS A 429 26.22 -14.60 6.94
C LYS A 429 27.60 -15.26 6.83
N LEU A 430 28.47 -15.05 7.84
CA LEU A 430 29.83 -15.62 7.87
C LEU A 430 29.92 -16.96 8.60
N GLY A 431 28.81 -17.50 9.12
CA GLY A 431 28.81 -18.75 9.89
C GLY A 431 29.63 -18.69 11.19
N VAL A 432 29.75 -17.51 11.81
CA VAL A 432 30.59 -17.26 12.98
C VAL A 432 29.78 -17.37 14.27
N ASN A 433 30.13 -18.33 15.13
CA ASN A 433 29.44 -18.52 16.42
C ASN A 433 30.10 -17.76 17.60
N ARG A 434 31.31 -17.23 17.42
CA ARG A 434 32.06 -16.52 18.46
C ARG A 434 32.83 -15.34 17.87
N ARG A 435 32.79 -14.18 18.54
CA ARG A 435 33.50 -12.94 18.12
C ARG A 435 34.99 -13.17 17.85
N SER A 436 35.63 -14.07 18.60
CA SER A 436 37.03 -14.48 18.43
C SER A 436 37.33 -15.09 17.06
N ASN A 437 36.32 -15.67 16.41
CA ASN A 437 36.47 -16.36 15.13
C ASN A 437 36.14 -15.44 13.94
N LEU A 438 35.66 -14.22 14.21
CA LEU A 438 35.32 -13.22 13.20
C LEU A 438 36.52 -12.78 12.34
N PRO A 439 37.73 -12.54 12.89
CA PRO A 439 38.88 -12.13 12.06
C PRO A 439 39.27 -13.18 11.02
N THR A 440 39.31 -14.45 11.41
CA THR A 440 39.67 -15.57 10.53
C THR A 440 38.63 -15.79 9.44
N GLN A 441 37.34 -15.75 9.79
CA GLN A 441 36.26 -15.94 8.82
C GLN A 441 36.09 -14.74 7.88
N LEU A 442 36.33 -13.52 8.36
CA LEU A 442 36.32 -12.34 7.51
C LEU A 442 37.49 -12.35 6.50
N ALA A 443 38.68 -12.83 6.88
CA ALA A 443 39.80 -13.01 5.97
C ALA A 443 39.48 -14.04 4.87
N HIS A 444 38.96 -15.21 5.25
CA HIS A 444 38.54 -16.24 4.30
C HIS A 444 37.40 -15.77 3.38
N TRP A 445 36.45 -14.98 3.90
CA TRP A 445 35.40 -14.35 3.10
C TRP A 445 35.96 -13.34 2.09
N ARG A 446 36.93 -12.50 2.49
CA ARG A 446 37.58 -11.55 1.57
C ARG A 446 38.37 -12.26 0.47
N GLU A 447 39.14 -13.29 0.79
CA GLU A 447 39.84 -14.10 -0.21
C GLU A 447 38.89 -14.77 -1.20
N SER A 448 37.71 -15.21 -0.72
CA SER A 448 36.67 -15.81 -1.56
C SER A 448 35.89 -14.80 -2.41
N THR A 449 35.88 -13.51 -2.03
CA THR A 449 35.13 -12.43 -2.71
C THR A 449 36.02 -11.57 -3.60
N GLU A 450 37.30 -11.38 -3.23
CA GLU A 450 38.34 -10.68 -4.00
C GLU A 450 39.13 -11.65 -4.92
N GLY A 451 38.93 -12.96 -4.79
CA GLY A 451 39.56 -14.03 -5.59
C GLY A 451 38.95 -14.27 -6.98
N ARG A 452 39.00 -13.28 -7.86
CA ARG A 452 39.22 -13.49 -9.31
C ARG A 452 40.37 -12.59 -9.72
N PRO A 453 41.64 -13.03 -9.63
CA PRO A 453 42.70 -12.36 -10.36
C PRO A 453 42.38 -12.48 -11.85
N ALA A 454 42.43 -11.35 -12.55
CA ALA A 454 42.69 -11.36 -13.98
C ALA A 454 44.02 -12.10 -14.18
N LEU A 455 43.95 -13.27 -14.81
CA LEU A 455 45.12 -13.97 -15.34
C LEU A 455 44.94 -13.99 -16.86
N ASP A 456 45.81 -13.20 -17.49
CA ASP A 456 46.30 -13.17 -18.88
C ASP A 456 45.35 -13.49 -20.04
#